data_AF-A0A962GWA6-F1
#
_entry.id   AF-A0A962GWA6-F1
#
_cell.length_a   1.000
_cell.length_b   1.000
_cell.length_c   1.000
_cell.angle_alpha   90.00
_cell.angle_beta   90.00
_cell.angle_gamma   90.00
#
_symmetry.space_group_name_H-M   'P 1'
#
loop_
_entity.id
_entity.type
_entity.pdbx_description
1 polymer ?
#
loop_
_entity_poly.entity_id
_entity_poly.type
_entity_poly.pdbx_seq_one_letter_code
_entity_poly.pdbx_strand_id
1 'polypeptide(L)'
;TLKYRHRQFQLRYLYELVSKAKKPVIVAGDFNTFWGENEMFLFMKAAGLRSANVSGLPSYPSKSPRMELDFVLYGDGIDITAFDIPHVIYSDHLPLVCDFQLR
;
A
#
# COMPACT_ATOMS: atom_id res chain seq x y z
N THR A 1 -19.74 -6.23 -8.58
CA THR A 1 -18.84 -6.17 -9.76
C THR A 1 -17.70 -7.16 -9.59
N LEU A 2 -17.34 -7.91 -10.64
CA LEU A 2 -16.29 -8.95 -10.66
C LEU A 2 -14.98 -8.53 -9.93
N LYS A 3 -14.64 -7.24 -10.01
CA LYS A 3 -13.43 -6.63 -9.43
C LYS A 3 -13.32 -6.74 -7.90
N TYR A 4 -14.42 -6.61 -7.16
CA TYR A 4 -14.39 -6.63 -5.68
C TYR A 4 -14.05 -8.02 -5.11
N ARG A 5 -14.69 -9.08 -5.63
CA ARG A 5 -14.41 -10.45 -5.20
C ARG A 5 -12.98 -10.87 -5.52
N HIS A 6 -12.46 -10.46 -6.67
CA HIS A 6 -11.07 -10.74 -7.05
C HIS A 6 -10.08 -10.05 -6.11
N ARG A 7 -10.33 -8.79 -5.73
CA ARG A 7 -9.51 -8.08 -4.75
C ARG A 7 -9.47 -8.79 -3.41
N GLN A 8 -10.61 -9.22 -2.88
CA GLN A 8 -10.69 -9.98 -1.64
C GLN A 8 -9.85 -11.27 -1.68
N PHE A 9 -9.87 -12.00 -2.80
CA PHE A 9 -9.01 -13.18 -2.98
C PHE A 9 -7.53 -12.83 -3.03
N GLN A 10 -7.16 -11.75 -3.72
CA GLN A 10 -5.77 -11.26 -3.79
C GLN A 10 -5.26 -10.84 -2.42
N LEU A 11 -6.07 -10.11 -1.64
CA LEU A 11 -5.70 -9.69 -0.29
C LEU A 11 -5.60 -10.86 0.67
N ARG A 12 -6.51 -11.84 0.58
CA ARG A 12 -6.39 -13.08 1.36
C ARG A 12 -5.10 -13.81 1.02
N TYR A 13 -4.75 -13.91 -0.26
CA TYR A 13 -3.51 -14.53 -0.69
C TYR A 13 -2.27 -13.78 -0.18
N LEU A 14 -2.27 -12.44 -0.27
CA LEU A 14 -1.21 -11.60 0.30
C LEU A 14 -1.08 -11.81 1.81
N TYR A 15 -2.21 -11.88 2.54
CA TYR A 15 -2.22 -12.17 3.97
C TYR A 15 -1.57 -13.53 4.28
N GLU A 16 -1.87 -14.58 3.50
CA GLU A 16 -1.23 -15.89 3.67
C GLU A 16 0.28 -15.85 3.40
N LEU A 17 0.74 -15.04 2.45
CA LEU A 17 2.17 -14.85 2.19
C LEU A 17 2.86 -14.11 3.34
N VAL A 18 2.26 -13.00 3.79
CA VAL A 18 2.80 -12.17 4.88
C VAL A 18 2.86 -12.97 6.19
N SER A 19 1.79 -13.68 6.55
CA SER A 19 1.72 -14.47 7.78
C SER A 19 2.71 -15.65 7.84
N LYS A 20 3.15 -16.17 6.70
CA LYS A 20 4.17 -17.23 6.61
C LYS A 20 5.60 -16.68 6.56
N ALA A 21 5.78 -15.38 6.36
CA ALA A 21 7.09 -14.77 6.26
C ALA A 21 7.80 -14.74 7.62
N LYS A 22 9.08 -15.15 7.63
CA LYS A 22 9.94 -15.14 8.82
C LYS A 22 10.90 -13.95 8.88
N LYS A 23 10.96 -13.16 7.81
CA LYS A 23 11.81 -11.97 7.67
C LYS A 23 10.91 -10.73 7.63
N PRO A 24 11.45 -9.53 7.90
CA PRO A 24 10.70 -8.29 7.69
C PRO A 24 10.14 -8.20 6.26
N VAL A 25 8.90 -7.73 6.12
CA VAL A 25 8.16 -7.71 4.85
C VAL A 25 7.73 -6.30 4.48
N ILE A 26 7.87 -5.99 3.19
CA ILE A 26 7.21 -4.87 2.53
C ILE A 26 6.24 -5.44 1.48
N VAL A 27 5.04 -4.88 1.40
CA VAL A 27 4.07 -5.12 0.33
C VAL A 27 3.80 -3.77 -0.34
N ALA A 28 4.07 -3.66 -1.64
CA ALA A 28 3.91 -2.40 -2.37
C ALA A 28 3.22 -2.61 -3.72
N GLY A 29 2.47 -1.60 -4.16
CA GLY A 29 1.83 -1.58 -5.48
C GLY A 29 0.50 -0.83 -5.49
N ASP A 30 -0.22 -0.94 -6.61
CA ASP A 30 -1.57 -0.39 -6.80
C ASP A 30 -2.64 -1.37 -6.31
N PHE A 31 -3.34 -1.01 -5.25
CA PHE A 31 -4.40 -1.81 -4.64
C PHE A 31 -5.80 -1.48 -5.21
N ASN A 32 -5.92 -0.42 -6.03
CA ASN A 32 -7.15 0.01 -6.69
C ASN A 32 -8.35 0.17 -5.73
N THR A 33 -8.11 0.77 -4.57
CA THR A 33 -9.01 0.83 -3.39
C THR A 33 -10.23 1.73 -3.52
N PHE A 34 -10.68 2.05 -4.75
CA PHE A 34 -11.75 3.01 -5.08
C PHE A 34 -13.00 3.03 -4.17
N TRP A 35 -13.35 1.91 -3.52
CA TRP A 35 -14.48 1.79 -2.57
C TRP A 35 -14.14 0.96 -1.32
N GLY A 36 -12.85 0.75 -1.05
CA GLY A 36 -12.32 -0.31 -0.19
C GLY A 36 -11.38 0.17 0.92
N GLU A 37 -11.49 1.42 1.38
CA GLU A 37 -10.68 1.92 2.50
C GLU A 37 -10.80 1.02 3.74
N ASN A 38 -12.03 0.59 4.07
CA ASN A 38 -12.27 -0.37 5.14
C ASN A 38 -11.63 -1.74 4.87
N GLU A 39 -11.61 -2.20 3.61
CA GLU A 39 -10.99 -3.47 3.22
C GLU A 39 -9.46 -3.40 3.41
N MET A 40 -8.83 -2.28 3.04
CA MET A 40 -7.40 -2.07 3.31
C MET A 40 -7.09 -1.95 4.78
N PHE A 41 -7.90 -1.21 5.53
CA PHE A 41 -7.75 -1.13 6.97
C PHE A 41 -7.78 -2.53 7.62
N LEU A 42 -8.78 -3.35 7.27
CA LEU A 42 -8.90 -4.71 7.79
C LEU A 42 -7.75 -5.61 7.34
N PHE A 43 -7.33 -5.52 6.07
CA PHE A 43 -6.18 -6.27 5.56
C PHE A 43 -4.90 -5.91 6.32
N MET A 44 -4.58 -4.62 6.45
CA MET A 44 -3.39 -4.15 7.17
C MET A 44 -3.41 -4.62 8.62
N LYS A 45 -4.55 -4.47 9.31
CA LYS A 45 -4.70 -4.92 10.70
C LYS A 45 -4.52 -6.43 10.84
N ALA A 46 -5.14 -7.22 9.96
CA ALA A 46 -5.01 -8.67 10.00
C ALA A 46 -3.58 -9.13 9.70
N ALA A 47 -2.93 -8.52 8.71
CA ALA A 47 -1.57 -8.87 8.29
C ALA A 47 -0.46 -8.28 9.17
N GLY A 48 -0.78 -7.46 10.17
CA GLY A 48 0.21 -6.77 11.00
C GLY A 48 1.04 -5.74 10.23
N LEU A 49 0.46 -5.13 9.19
CA LEU A 49 1.13 -4.16 8.32
C LEU A 49 0.76 -2.72 8.70
N ARG A 50 1.67 -1.79 8.41
CA ARG A 50 1.53 -0.34 8.56
C ARG A 50 1.76 0.36 7.22
N SER A 51 1.08 1.46 6.95
CA SER A 51 1.33 2.27 5.75
C SER A 51 2.52 3.21 5.97
N ALA A 52 3.41 3.31 4.97
CA ALA A 52 4.45 4.34 4.94
C ALA A 52 3.87 5.74 4.68
N ASN A 53 2.73 5.81 3.99
CA ASN A 53 1.98 7.03 3.73
C ASN A 53 1.08 7.40 4.91
N VAL A 54 1.67 7.85 6.02
CA VAL A 54 0.92 8.15 7.26
C VAL A 54 -0.11 9.27 7.06
N SER A 55 0.16 10.18 6.12
CA SER A 55 -0.70 11.34 5.81
C SER A 55 -1.81 11.03 4.81
N GLY A 56 -1.89 9.81 4.26
CA GLY A 56 -2.89 9.44 3.26
C GLY A 56 -2.82 10.31 2.00
N LEU A 57 -1.60 10.66 1.57
CA LEU A 57 -1.40 11.50 0.40
C LEU A 57 -1.87 10.79 -0.88
N PRO A 58 -2.59 11.47 -1.77
CA PRO A 58 -3.08 10.87 -2.99
C PRO A 58 -1.99 10.72 -4.06
N SER A 59 -2.05 9.63 -4.82
CA SER A 59 -1.18 9.35 -5.96
C SER A 59 -1.90 9.41 -7.31
N TYR A 60 -3.24 9.36 -7.30
CA TYR A 60 -4.06 9.26 -8.52
C TYR A 60 -5.21 10.29 -8.54
N PRO A 61 -5.57 10.85 -9.71
CA PRO A 61 -4.80 10.85 -10.96
C PRO A 61 -3.62 11.84 -10.87
N SER A 62 -2.51 11.55 -11.55
CA SER A 62 -1.25 12.30 -11.41
C SER A 62 -1.34 13.80 -11.70
N LYS A 63 -2.26 14.23 -12.56
CA LYS A 63 -2.49 15.65 -12.89
C LYS A 63 -3.21 16.44 -11.79
N SER A 64 -4.02 15.77 -10.97
CA SER A 64 -4.76 16.37 -9.86
C SER A 64 -5.03 15.25 -8.84
N PRO A 65 -4.02 14.86 -8.04
CA PRO A 65 -4.12 13.71 -7.17
C PRO A 65 -5.22 13.91 -6.11
N ARG A 66 -6.12 12.94 -6.01
CA ARG A 66 -7.28 12.96 -5.10
C ARG A 66 -7.57 11.63 -4.42
N MET A 67 -6.95 10.54 -4.89
CA MET A 67 -7.15 9.19 -4.37
C MET A 67 -5.80 8.52 -4.07
N GLU A 68 -5.73 7.85 -2.92
CA GLU A 68 -4.64 6.95 -2.55
C GLU A 68 -4.98 5.54 -3.04
N LEU A 69 -4.44 5.17 -4.20
CA LEU A 69 -4.62 3.82 -4.77
C LEU A 69 -3.35 2.98 -4.61
N ASP A 70 -2.20 3.64 -4.54
CA ASP A 70 -0.89 3.03 -4.41
C ASP A 70 -0.45 3.02 -2.95
N PHE A 71 0.08 1.91 -2.48
CA PHE A 71 0.51 1.74 -1.10
C PHE A 71 1.92 1.19 -1.02
N VAL A 72 2.66 1.62 0.00
CA VAL A 72 3.84 0.93 0.53
C VAL A 72 3.53 0.53 1.96
N LEU A 73 3.31 -0.76 2.19
CA LEU A 73 2.96 -1.34 3.48
C LEU A 73 4.15 -2.10 4.05
N TYR A 74 4.41 -1.97 5.35
CA TYR A 74 5.55 -2.61 6.00
C TYR A 74 5.18 -3.28 7.32
N GLY A 75 5.81 -4.42 7.60
CA GLY A 75 5.64 -5.18 8.83
C GLY A 75 6.58 -4.76 9.95
N ASP A 76 6.72 -5.61 10.96
CA ASP A 76 7.70 -5.42 12.04
C ASP A 76 9.14 -5.60 11.56
N GLY A 77 10.08 -4.96 12.27
CA GLY A 77 11.51 -4.98 11.94
C GLY A 77 11.92 -4.01 10.82
N ILE A 78 10.99 -3.20 10.32
CA ILE A 78 11.26 -2.11 9.37
C ILE A 78 10.87 -0.77 9.99
N ASP A 79 11.74 0.22 9.84
CA ASP A 79 11.47 1.62 10.12
C ASP A 79 11.52 2.44 8.83
N ILE A 80 10.48 3.24 8.60
CA ILE A 80 10.43 4.20 7.50
C ILE A 80 11.19 5.46 7.93
N THR A 81 12.18 5.85 7.13
CA THR A 81 13.01 7.03 7.39
C THR A 81 12.57 8.24 6.57
N ALA A 82 12.01 8.00 5.37
CA ALA A 82 11.40 9.04 4.55
C ALA A 82 10.32 8.45 3.63
N PHE A 83 9.32 9.26 3.31
CA PHE A 83 8.29 8.95 2.33
C PHE A 83 7.96 10.20 1.53
N ASP A 84 7.94 10.10 0.21
CA ASP A 84 7.61 11.19 -0.70
C ASP A 84 6.81 10.70 -1.90
N ILE A 85 6.00 11.59 -2.48
CA ILE A 85 5.27 11.38 -3.73
C ILE A 85 5.69 12.48 -4.71
N PRO A 86 6.81 12.29 -5.45
CA PRO A 86 7.28 13.29 -6.39
C PRO A 86 6.24 13.61 -7.46
N HIS A 87 5.99 14.90 -7.67
CA HIS A 87 5.00 15.34 -8.64
C HIS A 87 5.54 15.31 -10.08
N VAL A 88 5.70 14.09 -10.62
CA VAL A 88 6.13 13.82 -12.01
C VAL A 88 5.02 13.11 -12.79
N ILE A 89 4.66 13.64 -13.96
CA ILE A 89 3.51 13.17 -14.76
C ILE A 89 3.99 12.22 -15.86
N TYR A 90 4.64 11.11 -15.46
CA TYR A 90 5.10 10.06 -16.39
C TYR A 90 4.05 8.96 -16.61
N SER A 91 3.08 8.85 -15.70
CA SER A 91 1.94 7.94 -15.72
C SER A 91 0.69 8.68 -15.24
N ASP A 92 -0.48 8.06 -15.31
CA ASP A 92 -1.71 8.48 -14.64
C ASP A 92 -1.64 8.31 -13.11
N HIS A 93 -0.63 7.61 -12.58
CA HIS A 93 -0.28 7.55 -11.16
C HIS A 93 1.03 8.29 -10.88
N LEU A 94 1.11 8.97 -9.73
CA LEU A 94 2.38 9.47 -9.20
C LEU A 94 3.19 8.34 -8.55
N PRO A 95 4.53 8.35 -8.68
CA PRO A 95 5.37 7.36 -8.01
C PRO A 95 5.42 7.60 -6.50
N LEU A 96 5.50 6.53 -5.73
CA LEU A 96 5.79 6.56 -4.29
C LEU A 96 7.27 6.24 -4.08
N VAL A 97 7.96 7.08 -3.31
CA VAL A 97 9.35 6.87 -2.89
C VAL A 97 9.38 6.67 -1.39
N CYS A 98 9.99 5.58 -0.94
CA CYS A 98 10.00 5.20 0.47
C CYS A 98 11.41 4.74 0.86
N ASP A 99 12.06 5.50 1.73
CA ASP A 99 13.32 5.12 2.35
C ASP A 99 13.05 4.37 3.65
N PHE A 100 13.79 3.30 3.89
CA PHE A 100 13.61 2.47 5.06
C PHE A 100 14.93 1.86 5.52
N GLN A 101 14.93 1.42 6.78
CA GLN A 101 16.00 0.65 7.38
C GLN A 101 15.43 -0.59 8.08
N LEU A 102 16.26 -1.64 8.15
CA LEU A 102 15.98 -2.80 8.98
C LEU A 102 16.46 -2.52 10.40
N ARG A 103 15.69 -2.97 11.39
CA ARG A 103 16.13 -2.98 12.80
C ARG A 103 16.99 -4.19 13.13
#